data_AF-A0AB35UZE0-F1
#
_entry.id   AF-A0AB35UZE0-F1
#
_cell.length_a   1.000
_cell.length_b   1.000
_cell.length_c   1.000
_cell.angle_alpha   90.00
_cell.angle_beta   90.00
_cell.angle_gamma   90.00
#
_symmetry.space_group_name_H-M   'P 1'
#
loop_
_entity.id
_entity.type
_entity.pdbx_description
1 polymer ?
#
loop_
_entity_poly.entity_id
_entity_poly.type
_entity_poly.pdbx_seq_one_letter_code
_entity_poly.pdbx_strand_id
1 'polypeptide(L)'
;MANIKILDSGSLETICKVLGETNDGLSGTEIGKYLAECHIQDIQPNTTKWKRLYEALSTKQNIDRCSNNILAFIKHVMRPSRHINRKEWFEHIRTELNFVLSFEGFELTESGEIRYAEKVHTFSEAEARAQNLRKSLSDRKIHPDVLTFCKAELLVDNYFHAVFEATKSIAEKIRVKTKLSSDGAELVDQAFSYKNKVPYLALNSLTTQSHQSEQNGFMHLLKGIFGTFRNTTAHAPKITWNIDEQDALDILSTVSLIHRKLDKVVEAKKMYEGQI
;
A
#
# COMPACT_ATOMS: atom_id res chain seq x y z
N MET A 1 -16.10 -30.22 -15.58
CA MET A 1 -15.36 -29.39 -14.60
C MET A 1 -15.84 -29.77 -13.21
N ALA A 2 -14.95 -29.81 -12.21
CA ALA A 2 -15.39 -29.99 -10.83
C ALA A 2 -16.28 -28.80 -10.42
N ASN A 3 -17.35 -29.07 -9.67
CA ASN A 3 -18.23 -28.03 -9.16
C ASN A 3 -17.53 -27.30 -8.03
N ILE A 4 -17.36 -25.99 -8.18
CA ILE A 4 -16.78 -25.12 -7.18
C ILE A 4 -17.91 -24.68 -6.24
N LYS A 5 -17.67 -24.75 -4.93
CA LYS A 5 -18.65 -24.33 -3.91
C LYS A 5 -19.13 -22.91 -4.21
N ILE A 6 -20.43 -22.67 -3.97
CA ILE A 6 -21.02 -21.33 -4.07
C ILE A 6 -20.23 -20.32 -3.23
N LEU A 7 -20.06 -19.11 -3.76
CA LEU A 7 -19.51 -17.99 -3.01
C LEU A 7 -20.55 -17.51 -2.00
N ASP A 8 -20.08 -17.03 -0.84
CA ASP A 8 -20.95 -16.40 0.14
C ASP A 8 -21.68 -15.18 -0.47
N SER A 9 -22.91 -14.93 -0.04
CA SER A 9 -23.70 -13.80 -0.54
C SER A 9 -23.02 -12.46 -0.30
N GLY A 10 -22.33 -12.29 0.84
CA GLY A 10 -21.59 -11.07 1.15
C GLY A 10 -20.38 -10.88 0.23
N SER A 11 -19.64 -11.96 -0.04
CA SER A 11 -18.52 -11.95 -0.99
C SER A 11 -19.01 -11.60 -2.39
N LEU A 12 -20.09 -12.23 -2.84
CA LEU A 12 -20.67 -11.97 -4.17
C LEU A 12 -21.17 -10.52 -4.29
N GLU A 13 -21.84 -9.99 -3.28
CA GLU A 13 -22.28 -8.61 -3.26
C GLU A 13 -21.10 -7.63 -3.37
N THR A 14 -20.02 -7.91 -2.64
CA THR A 14 -18.82 -7.05 -2.62
C THR A 14 -18.10 -7.09 -3.96
N ILE A 15 -17.95 -8.27 -4.57
CA ILE A 15 -17.41 -8.41 -5.94
C ILE A 15 -18.23 -7.57 -6.93
N CYS A 16 -19.56 -7.61 -6.84
CA CYS A 16 -20.44 -6.83 -7.70
C CYS A 16 -20.33 -5.32 -7.45
N LYS A 17 -20.10 -4.90 -6.21
CA LYS A 17 -19.84 -3.48 -5.88
C LYS A 17 -18.52 -2.99 -6.46
N VAL A 18 -17.45 -3.78 -6.34
CA VAL A 18 -16.14 -3.46 -6.94
C VAL A 18 -16.26 -3.32 -8.46
N LEU A 19 -16.87 -4.30 -9.14
CA LEU A 19 -17.04 -4.25 -10.58
C LEU A 19 -18.05 -3.20 -11.05
N GLY A 20 -19.02 -2.86 -10.21
CA GLY A 20 -20.12 -1.95 -10.51
C GLY A 20 -19.96 -0.54 -9.93
N GLU A 21 -18.78 -0.19 -9.43
CA GLU A 21 -18.47 1.13 -8.87
C GLU A 21 -18.75 2.24 -9.90
N THR A 22 -19.23 3.40 -9.46
CA THR A 22 -19.75 4.47 -10.32
C THR A 22 -18.68 5.16 -11.16
N ASN A 23 -17.55 5.52 -10.55
CA ASN A 23 -16.44 6.28 -11.14
C ASN A 23 -15.41 5.37 -11.81
N ASP A 24 -15.08 4.26 -11.18
CA ASP A 24 -13.97 3.37 -11.53
C ASP A 24 -14.44 1.94 -11.83
N GLY A 25 -15.74 1.67 -11.87
CA GLY A 25 -16.28 0.36 -12.26
C GLY A 25 -16.60 0.24 -13.75
N LEU A 26 -17.14 -0.91 -14.14
CA LEU A 26 -17.65 -1.15 -15.48
C LEU A 26 -18.77 -0.15 -15.83
N SER A 27 -18.86 0.24 -17.10
CA SER A 27 -20.01 0.98 -17.63
C SER A 27 -21.24 0.07 -17.76
N GLY A 28 -22.43 0.69 -17.79
CA GLY A 28 -23.69 -0.08 -17.95
C GLY A 28 -23.77 -0.85 -19.28
N THR A 29 -23.09 -0.37 -20.33
CA THR A 29 -22.96 -1.04 -21.62
C THR A 29 -21.99 -2.22 -21.55
N GLU A 30 -20.84 -2.06 -20.88
CA GLU A 30 -19.89 -3.15 -20.63
C GLU A 30 -20.53 -4.28 -19.82
N ILE A 31 -21.30 -3.96 -18.78
CA ILE A 31 -22.00 -4.95 -17.96
C ILE A 31 -22.94 -5.81 -18.81
N GLY A 32 -23.80 -5.20 -19.62
CA GLY A 32 -24.72 -5.93 -20.49
C GLY A 32 -23.99 -6.81 -21.51
N LYS A 33 -22.91 -6.26 -22.11
CA LYS A 33 -22.07 -7.00 -23.05
C LYS A 33 -21.42 -8.23 -22.39
N TYR A 34 -20.82 -8.07 -21.21
CA TYR A 34 -20.10 -9.16 -20.55
C TYR A 34 -21.03 -10.24 -19.98
N LEU A 35 -22.20 -9.86 -19.46
CA LEU A 35 -23.22 -10.82 -19.05
C LEU A 35 -23.70 -11.67 -20.24
N ALA A 36 -23.97 -11.03 -21.39
CA ALA A 36 -24.35 -11.73 -22.62
C ALA A 36 -23.24 -12.66 -23.14
N GLU A 37 -21.98 -12.20 -23.17
CA GLU A 37 -20.82 -13.00 -23.59
C GLU A 37 -20.58 -14.21 -22.66
N CYS A 38 -20.98 -14.14 -21.38
CA CYS A 38 -20.89 -15.23 -20.42
C CYS A 38 -22.17 -16.09 -20.33
N HIS A 39 -23.17 -15.84 -21.18
CA HIS A 39 -24.47 -16.51 -21.14
C HIS A 39 -25.20 -16.38 -19.80
N ILE A 40 -25.09 -15.22 -19.16
CA ILE A 40 -25.77 -14.87 -17.91
C ILE A 40 -26.92 -13.92 -18.24
N GLN A 41 -28.13 -14.26 -17.79
CA GLN A 41 -29.32 -13.45 -18.05
C GLN A 41 -29.26 -12.15 -17.25
N ASP A 42 -29.49 -11.04 -17.95
CA ASP A 42 -29.59 -9.71 -17.35
C ASP A 42 -31.03 -9.44 -16.92
N ILE A 43 -31.31 -9.61 -15.62
CA ILE A 43 -32.67 -9.63 -15.07
C ILE A 43 -33.22 -8.21 -14.90
N GLN A 44 -32.37 -7.27 -14.50
CA GLN A 44 -32.78 -5.89 -14.18
C GLN A 44 -31.82 -4.87 -14.80
N PRO A 45 -31.95 -4.57 -16.09
CA PRO A 45 -31.03 -3.64 -16.77
C PRO A 45 -31.11 -2.18 -16.27
N ASN A 46 -32.21 -1.80 -15.61
CA ASN A 46 -32.51 -0.42 -15.21
C ASN A 46 -32.16 -0.08 -13.74
N THR A 47 -31.50 -0.97 -12.99
CA THR A 47 -31.07 -0.72 -11.61
C THR A 47 -29.62 -0.20 -11.53
N THR A 48 -29.11 0.04 -10.32
CA THR A 48 -27.71 0.43 -10.13
C THR A 48 -26.76 -0.66 -10.63
N LYS A 49 -25.62 -0.27 -11.20
CA LYS A 49 -24.66 -1.18 -11.85
C LYS A 49 -24.31 -2.41 -11.01
N TRP A 50 -23.98 -2.22 -9.72
CA TRP A 50 -23.67 -3.32 -8.81
C TRP A 50 -24.87 -4.23 -8.50
N LYS A 51 -26.09 -3.68 -8.35
CA LYS A 51 -27.31 -4.48 -8.11
C LYS A 51 -27.66 -5.31 -9.34
N ARG A 52 -27.51 -4.74 -10.53
CA ARG A 52 -27.71 -5.43 -11.80
C ARG A 52 -26.81 -6.65 -11.91
N LEU A 53 -25.52 -6.48 -11.59
CA LEU A 53 -24.55 -7.58 -11.54
C LEU A 53 -24.92 -8.61 -10.46
N TYR A 54 -25.26 -8.16 -9.25
CA TYR A 54 -25.58 -9.05 -8.15
C TYR A 54 -26.80 -9.93 -8.43
N GLU A 55 -27.90 -9.37 -8.94
CA GLU A 55 -29.10 -10.13 -9.27
C GLU A 55 -28.83 -11.18 -10.37
N ALA A 56 -28.11 -10.78 -11.43
CA ALA A 56 -27.76 -11.68 -12.53
C ALA A 56 -26.86 -12.84 -12.05
N LEU A 57 -25.79 -12.53 -11.32
CA LEU A 57 -24.81 -13.51 -10.85
C LEU A 57 -25.34 -14.41 -9.73
N SER A 58 -26.09 -13.85 -8.78
CA SER A 58 -26.69 -14.62 -7.67
C SER A 58 -27.76 -15.58 -8.19
N THR A 59 -28.62 -15.15 -9.11
CA THR A 59 -29.61 -16.02 -9.76
C THR A 59 -28.92 -17.15 -10.50
N LYS A 60 -27.86 -16.85 -11.26
CA LYS A 60 -27.09 -17.86 -12.00
C LYS A 60 -26.45 -18.88 -11.05
N GLN A 61 -25.80 -18.42 -9.97
CA GLN A 61 -25.22 -19.29 -8.94
C GLN A 61 -26.28 -20.17 -8.25
N ASN A 62 -27.46 -19.63 -7.96
CA ASN A 62 -28.54 -20.38 -7.32
C ASN A 62 -29.11 -21.47 -8.23
N ILE A 63 -29.24 -21.20 -9.53
CA ILE A 63 -29.67 -22.18 -10.54
C ILE A 63 -28.61 -23.28 -10.71
N ASP A 64 -27.36 -22.89 -10.90
CA ASP A 64 -26.27 -23.83 -11.20
C ASP A 64 -25.76 -24.57 -9.94
N ARG A 65 -26.12 -24.07 -8.75
CA ARG A 65 -25.65 -24.53 -7.43
C ARG A 65 -24.13 -24.60 -7.30
N CYS A 66 -23.41 -23.78 -8.06
CA CYS A 66 -21.95 -23.66 -8.03
C CYS A 66 -21.50 -22.25 -8.45
N SER A 67 -20.26 -21.89 -8.12
CA SER A 67 -19.67 -20.57 -8.44
C SER A 67 -18.89 -20.52 -9.76
N ASN A 68 -18.86 -21.62 -10.53
CA ASN A 68 -18.07 -21.73 -11.76
C ASN A 68 -18.34 -20.59 -12.75
N ASN A 69 -19.61 -20.22 -12.94
CA ASN A 69 -19.99 -19.14 -13.86
C ASN A 69 -19.63 -17.75 -13.34
N ILE A 70 -19.59 -17.56 -12.02
CA ILE A 70 -19.12 -16.29 -11.43
C ILE A 70 -17.62 -16.15 -11.64
N LEU A 71 -16.84 -17.19 -11.33
CA LEU A 71 -15.39 -17.16 -11.54
C LEU A 71 -15.05 -17.02 -13.03
N ALA A 72 -15.80 -17.67 -13.92
CA ALA A 72 -15.66 -17.47 -15.36
C ALA A 72 -15.97 -16.03 -15.79
N PHE A 73 -17.03 -15.43 -15.24
CA PHE A 73 -17.37 -14.03 -15.48
C PHE A 73 -16.24 -13.09 -15.03
N ILE A 74 -15.71 -13.28 -13.82
CA ILE A 74 -14.59 -12.48 -13.30
C ILE A 74 -13.37 -12.59 -14.22
N LYS A 75 -12.98 -13.80 -14.64
CA LYS A 75 -11.88 -14.01 -15.60
C LYS A 75 -12.12 -13.30 -16.93
N HIS A 76 -13.36 -13.35 -17.42
CA HIS A 76 -13.73 -12.75 -18.69
C HIS A 76 -13.67 -11.23 -18.67
N VAL A 77 -14.13 -10.62 -17.57
CA VAL A 77 -14.03 -9.18 -17.29
C VAL A 77 -12.57 -8.78 -17.12
N MET A 78 -11.81 -9.55 -16.34
CA MET A 78 -10.42 -9.26 -15.96
C MET A 78 -9.40 -9.87 -16.93
N ARG A 79 -9.74 -9.98 -18.21
CA ARG A 79 -8.79 -10.44 -19.23
C ARG A 79 -7.82 -9.29 -19.59
N PRO A 80 -6.49 -9.43 -19.41
CA PRO A 80 -5.55 -8.32 -19.60
C PRO A 80 -5.61 -7.69 -21.01
N SER A 81 -5.86 -8.50 -22.03
CA SER A 81 -5.98 -8.04 -23.42
C SER A 81 -7.14 -7.07 -23.66
N ARG A 82 -8.11 -6.96 -22.75
CA ARG A 82 -9.21 -5.97 -22.80
C ARG A 82 -8.81 -4.62 -22.21
N HIS A 83 -7.72 -4.57 -21.46
CA HIS A 83 -7.32 -3.42 -20.62
C HIS A 83 -5.95 -2.86 -20.99
N ILE A 84 -5.51 -3.04 -22.24
CA ILE A 84 -4.19 -2.60 -22.74
C ILE A 84 -3.96 -1.10 -22.48
N ASN A 85 -4.99 -0.27 -22.65
CA ASN A 85 -4.93 1.18 -22.45
C ASN A 85 -5.41 1.62 -21.05
N ARG A 86 -5.72 0.68 -20.16
CA ARG A 86 -6.25 0.93 -18.80
C ARG A 86 -5.54 0.04 -17.78
N LYS A 87 -4.20 0.01 -17.84
CA LYS A 87 -3.37 -0.84 -16.98
C LYS A 87 -3.55 -0.52 -15.49
N GLU A 88 -3.56 0.76 -15.13
CA GLU A 88 -3.74 1.20 -13.74
C GLU A 88 -5.08 0.75 -13.17
N TRP A 89 -6.16 0.93 -13.93
CA TRP A 89 -7.49 0.41 -13.61
C TRP A 89 -7.49 -1.11 -13.40
N PHE A 90 -6.81 -1.85 -14.28
CA PHE A 90 -6.73 -3.32 -14.18
C PHE A 90 -6.05 -3.74 -12.87
N GLU A 91 -4.93 -3.12 -12.53
CA GLU A 91 -4.20 -3.44 -11.29
C GLU A 91 -5.01 -3.08 -10.04
N HIS A 92 -5.71 -1.95 -10.06
CA HIS A 92 -6.58 -1.52 -8.98
C HIS A 92 -7.75 -2.49 -8.78
N ILE A 93 -8.56 -2.76 -9.81
CA ILE A 93 -9.71 -3.67 -9.71
C ILE A 93 -9.27 -5.10 -9.37
N ARG A 94 -8.12 -5.56 -9.88
CA ARG A 94 -7.56 -6.87 -9.53
C ARG A 94 -7.22 -6.97 -8.04
N THR A 95 -6.72 -5.88 -7.46
CA THR A 95 -6.41 -5.78 -6.02
C THR A 95 -7.67 -5.92 -5.18
N GLU A 96 -8.68 -5.09 -5.48
CA GLU A 96 -9.96 -5.11 -4.78
C GLU A 96 -10.67 -6.47 -4.89
N LEU A 97 -10.62 -7.09 -6.07
CA LEU A 97 -11.19 -8.43 -6.26
C LEU A 97 -10.41 -9.49 -5.49
N ASN A 98 -9.08 -9.45 -5.48
CA ASN A 98 -8.27 -10.40 -4.71
C ASN A 98 -8.50 -10.31 -3.22
N PHE A 99 -8.81 -9.11 -2.71
CA PHE A 99 -9.20 -8.93 -1.32
C PHE A 99 -10.42 -9.79 -0.98
N VAL A 100 -11.50 -9.69 -1.75
CA VAL A 100 -12.72 -10.48 -1.51
C VAL A 100 -12.52 -11.97 -1.83
N LEU A 101 -11.87 -12.29 -2.95
CA LEU A 101 -11.62 -13.67 -3.39
C LEU A 101 -10.75 -14.46 -2.39
N SER A 102 -9.89 -13.78 -1.63
CA SER A 102 -9.07 -14.41 -0.59
C SER A 102 -9.91 -15.07 0.51
N PHE A 103 -11.07 -14.47 0.87
CA PHE A 103 -12.06 -15.04 1.78
C PHE A 103 -12.83 -16.20 1.18
N GLU A 104 -12.66 -16.50 -0.10
CA GLU A 104 -13.30 -17.62 -0.79
C GLU A 104 -12.27 -18.68 -1.22
N GLY A 105 -10.99 -18.45 -0.94
CA GLY A 105 -9.90 -19.37 -1.29
C GLY A 105 -9.47 -19.26 -2.75
N PHE A 106 -9.59 -18.09 -3.36
CA PHE A 106 -9.21 -17.83 -4.75
C PHE A 106 -8.26 -16.64 -4.86
N GLU A 107 -7.50 -16.64 -5.96
CA GLU A 107 -6.64 -15.53 -6.35
C GLU A 107 -6.72 -15.34 -7.87
N LEU A 108 -6.97 -14.11 -8.29
CA LEU A 108 -6.88 -13.59 -9.65
C LEU A 108 -5.44 -13.13 -9.95
N THR A 109 -4.79 -13.86 -10.83
CA THR A 109 -3.39 -13.66 -11.24
C THR A 109 -3.23 -12.48 -12.22
N GLU A 110 -1.98 -12.06 -12.46
CA GLU A 110 -1.63 -11.00 -13.44
C GLU A 110 -2.06 -11.34 -14.87
N SER A 111 -2.15 -12.64 -15.21
CA SER A 111 -2.63 -13.08 -16.51
C SER A 111 -4.16 -13.06 -16.65
N GLY A 112 -4.90 -12.68 -15.60
CA GLY A 112 -6.36 -12.73 -15.56
C GLY A 112 -6.93 -14.12 -15.31
N GLU A 113 -6.10 -15.07 -14.89
CA GLU A 113 -6.51 -16.44 -14.54
C GLU A 113 -6.80 -16.54 -13.05
N ILE A 114 -7.75 -17.40 -12.66
CA ILE A 114 -8.08 -17.67 -11.25
C ILE A 114 -7.46 -19.01 -10.85
N ARG A 115 -6.78 -19.03 -9.70
CA ARG A 115 -6.25 -20.24 -9.05
C ARG A 115 -6.81 -20.39 -7.63
N TYR A 116 -6.71 -21.61 -7.09
CA TYR A 116 -6.95 -21.86 -5.68
C TYR A 116 -5.82 -21.25 -4.83
N ALA A 117 -6.19 -20.66 -3.70
CA ALA A 117 -5.30 -20.11 -2.70
C ALA A 117 -5.79 -20.50 -1.30
N GLU A 118 -4.92 -20.40 -0.29
CA GLU A 118 -5.32 -20.66 1.10
C GLU A 118 -6.38 -19.66 1.54
N LYS A 119 -7.50 -20.14 2.08
CA LYS A 119 -8.58 -19.25 2.53
C LYS A 119 -8.10 -18.39 3.71
N VAL A 120 -8.38 -17.08 3.66
CA VAL A 120 -8.13 -16.20 4.81
C VAL A 120 -9.37 -16.14 5.71
N HIS A 121 -9.12 -15.86 6.99
CA HIS A 121 -10.18 -15.76 8.00
C HIS A 121 -10.31 -14.35 8.59
N THR A 122 -9.32 -13.49 8.35
CA THR A 122 -9.29 -12.13 8.88
C THR A 122 -9.05 -11.11 7.78
N PHE A 123 -9.48 -9.86 8.01
CA PHE A 123 -9.21 -8.73 7.12
C PHE A 123 -7.71 -8.53 6.91
N SER A 124 -6.90 -8.65 7.97
CA SER A 124 -5.44 -8.48 7.89
C SER A 124 -4.76 -9.51 6.97
N GLU A 125 -5.20 -10.77 6.99
CA GLU A 125 -4.69 -11.80 6.07
C GLU A 125 -5.12 -11.53 4.62
N ALA A 126 -6.35 -11.09 4.41
CA ALA A 126 -6.89 -10.72 3.10
C ALA A 126 -6.12 -9.54 2.48
N GLU A 127 -5.85 -8.50 3.28
CA GLU A 127 -5.13 -7.31 2.85
C GLU A 127 -3.68 -7.64 2.49
N ALA A 128 -2.99 -8.44 3.33
CA ALA A 128 -1.62 -8.87 3.07
C ALA A 128 -1.48 -9.55 1.70
N ARG A 129 -2.52 -10.26 1.26
CA ARG A 129 -2.55 -10.95 -0.02
C ARG A 129 -2.90 -10.03 -1.20
N ALA A 130 -3.74 -9.02 -0.95
CA ALA A 130 -4.18 -8.08 -1.98
C ALA A 130 -3.16 -6.94 -2.22
N GLN A 131 -2.30 -6.61 -1.27
CA GLN A 131 -1.52 -5.37 -1.29
C GLN A 131 -0.45 -5.26 -2.40
N ASN A 132 -0.76 -4.47 -3.42
CA ASN A 132 0.17 -3.93 -4.41
C ASN A 132 1.24 -3.00 -3.79
N LEU A 133 0.93 -2.26 -2.72
CA LEU A 133 1.87 -1.33 -2.08
C LEU A 133 3.19 -2.01 -1.70
N ARG A 134 3.12 -3.15 -0.99
CA ARG A 134 4.33 -3.87 -0.54
C ARG A 134 5.15 -4.38 -1.74
N LYS A 135 4.48 -4.82 -2.80
CA LYS A 135 5.12 -5.22 -4.05
C LYS A 135 5.80 -4.02 -4.72
N SER A 136 5.08 -2.92 -4.92
CA SER A 136 5.59 -1.67 -5.49
C SER A 136 6.79 -1.11 -4.70
N LEU A 137 6.75 -1.16 -3.37
CA LEU A 137 7.88 -0.78 -2.50
C LEU A 137 9.06 -1.75 -2.65
N SER A 138 8.79 -3.06 -2.79
CA SER A 138 9.84 -4.05 -3.03
C SER A 138 10.51 -3.83 -4.39
N ASP A 139 9.75 -3.54 -5.43
CA ASP A 139 10.23 -3.23 -6.78
C ASP A 139 11.08 -1.94 -6.79
N ARG A 140 10.71 -0.95 -5.97
CA ARG A 140 11.49 0.28 -5.72
C ARG A 140 12.75 0.04 -4.87
N LYS A 141 13.02 -1.20 -4.42
CA LYS A 141 14.14 -1.58 -3.55
C LYS A 141 14.21 -0.74 -2.27
N ILE A 142 13.05 -0.61 -1.62
CA ILE A 142 12.89 0.11 -0.36
C ILE A 142 13.72 -0.54 0.75
N HIS A 143 14.21 0.29 1.65
CA HIS A 143 15.06 -0.10 2.76
C HIS A 143 14.35 -1.12 3.68
N PRO A 144 15.02 -2.19 4.15
CA PRO A 144 14.41 -3.22 4.99
C PRO A 144 13.66 -2.68 6.22
N ASP A 145 14.25 -1.72 6.94
CA ASP A 145 13.58 -1.08 8.09
C ASP A 145 12.25 -0.41 7.74
N VAL A 146 12.04 0.02 6.50
CA VAL A 146 10.76 0.62 6.10
C VAL A 146 9.75 -0.48 5.79
N LEU A 147 10.19 -1.58 5.17
CA LEU A 147 9.35 -2.74 4.87
C LEU A 147 8.80 -3.44 6.13
N THR A 148 9.43 -3.27 7.29
CA THR A 148 8.90 -3.81 8.56
C THR A 148 7.63 -3.10 9.03
N PHE A 149 7.40 -1.86 8.59
CA PHE A 149 6.19 -1.08 8.90
C PHE A 149 5.12 -1.15 7.80
N CYS A 150 5.45 -1.79 6.68
CA CYS A 150 4.51 -2.07 5.59
C CYS A 150 3.89 -3.47 5.77
N LYS A 151 3.40 -3.76 6.99
CA LYS A 151 2.67 -4.99 7.32
C LYS A 151 1.17 -4.70 7.24
N ALA A 152 0.38 -5.70 6.92
CA ALA A 152 -1.07 -5.56 6.80
C ALA A 152 -1.70 -4.93 8.05
N GLU A 153 -1.25 -5.31 9.26
CA GLU A 153 -1.72 -4.73 10.53
C GLU A 153 -1.61 -3.20 10.64
N LEU A 154 -0.66 -2.58 9.93
CA LEU A 154 -0.44 -1.13 9.93
C LEU A 154 -1.08 -0.43 8.72
N LEU A 155 -1.78 -1.18 7.86
CA LEU A 155 -2.43 -0.70 6.65
C LEU A 155 -3.97 -0.76 6.74
N VAL A 156 -4.50 -1.51 7.72
CA VAL A 156 -5.94 -1.75 7.97
C VAL A 156 -6.80 -0.48 8.01
N ASP A 157 -6.26 0.64 8.51
CA ASP A 157 -7.04 1.85 8.80
C ASP A 157 -6.72 3.06 7.92
N ASN A 158 -5.77 2.95 6.97
CA ASN A 158 -5.20 3.97 6.04
C ASN A 158 -3.64 3.91 6.05
N TYR A 159 -3.02 4.18 4.90
CA TYR A 159 -1.55 4.31 4.72
C TYR A 159 -0.87 5.24 5.74
N PHE A 160 -1.63 6.16 6.34
CA PHE A 160 -1.19 7.01 7.44
C PHE A 160 -0.40 6.26 8.52
N HIS A 161 -0.87 5.10 8.96
CA HIS A 161 -0.21 4.36 10.04
C HIS A 161 1.17 3.82 9.64
N ALA A 162 1.29 3.24 8.45
CA ALA A 162 2.57 2.79 7.91
C ALA A 162 3.56 3.96 7.72
N VAL A 163 3.11 5.08 7.16
CA VAL A 163 3.93 6.30 6.98
C VAL A 163 4.39 6.88 8.31
N PHE A 164 3.49 6.93 9.29
CA PHE A 164 3.76 7.48 10.61
C PHE A 164 4.81 6.67 11.37
N GLU A 165 4.65 5.34 11.42
CA GLU A 165 5.60 4.45 12.08
C GLU A 165 6.95 4.41 11.37
N ALA A 166 6.97 4.37 10.02
CA ALA A 166 8.21 4.48 9.26
C ALA A 166 8.93 5.83 9.46
N THR A 167 8.19 6.92 9.70
CA THR A 167 8.80 8.21 10.03
C THR A 167 9.45 8.17 11.42
N LYS A 168 8.82 7.52 12.41
CA LYS A 168 9.38 7.36 13.76
C LYS A 168 10.66 6.51 13.77
N SER A 169 10.77 5.51 12.88
CA SER A 169 11.97 4.67 12.84
C SER A 169 13.25 5.43 12.49
N ILE A 170 13.14 6.56 11.77
CA ILE A 170 14.27 7.45 11.52
C ILE A 170 14.82 8.01 12.85
N ALA A 171 13.94 8.54 13.70
CA ALA A 171 14.33 9.11 14.99
C ALA A 171 14.96 8.03 15.88
N GLU A 172 14.36 6.84 15.91
CA GLU A 172 14.88 5.73 16.68
C GLU A 172 16.28 5.29 16.21
N LYS A 173 16.50 5.19 14.89
CA LYS A 173 17.83 4.88 14.33
C LYS A 173 18.87 5.93 14.74
N ILE A 174 18.52 7.21 14.75
CA ILE A 174 19.42 8.28 15.22
C ILE A 174 19.74 8.10 16.71
N ARG A 175 18.75 7.80 17.55
CA ARG A 175 18.96 7.57 18.99
C ARG A 175 19.84 6.36 19.26
N VAL A 176 19.64 5.26 18.54
CA VAL A 176 20.46 4.05 18.68
C VAL A 176 21.95 4.36 18.44
N LYS A 177 22.25 5.14 17.40
CA LYS A 177 23.63 5.55 17.04
C LYS A 177 24.22 6.58 17.99
N THR A 178 23.43 7.56 18.44
CA THR A 178 23.91 8.73 19.19
C THR A 178 23.77 8.63 20.71
N LYS A 179 22.91 7.73 21.21
CA LYS A 179 22.45 7.63 22.61
C LYS A 179 21.75 8.87 23.15
N LEU A 180 21.27 9.75 22.27
CA LEU A 180 20.45 10.91 22.65
C LEU A 180 19.03 10.48 23.02
N SER A 181 18.41 11.23 23.95
CA SER A 181 17.01 11.05 24.38
C SER A 181 16.06 12.12 23.84
N SER A 182 16.58 13.10 23.10
CA SER A 182 15.81 14.18 22.50
C SER A 182 14.93 13.69 21.34
N ASP A 183 14.09 14.57 20.81
CA ASP A 183 13.12 14.22 19.78
C ASP A 183 12.90 15.34 18.74
N GLY A 184 12.27 14.98 17.62
CA GLY A 184 11.90 15.90 16.55
C GLY A 184 13.10 16.70 16.02
N ALA A 185 12.91 18.01 15.82
CA ALA A 185 13.95 18.88 15.29
C ALA A 185 15.17 19.01 16.22
N GLU A 186 14.95 18.95 17.54
CA GLU A 186 16.02 19.04 18.53
C GLU A 186 16.97 17.84 18.43
N LEU A 187 16.44 16.63 18.24
CA LEU A 187 17.25 15.43 18.02
C LEU A 187 18.17 15.58 16.80
N VAL A 188 17.63 16.13 15.69
CA VAL A 188 18.40 16.37 14.47
C VAL A 188 19.51 17.39 14.72
N ASP A 189 19.20 18.49 15.40
CA ASP A 189 20.17 19.53 15.72
C ASP A 189 21.28 19.02 16.63
N GLN A 190 20.94 18.25 17.66
CA GLN A 190 21.93 17.67 18.56
C GLN A 190 22.83 16.65 17.83
N ALA A 191 22.25 15.79 16.99
CA ALA A 191 22.97 14.72 16.32
C ALA A 191 23.90 15.20 15.19
N PHE A 192 23.45 16.12 14.35
CA PHE A 192 24.12 16.45 13.09
C PHE A 192 24.77 17.84 13.05
N SER A 193 24.41 18.77 13.95
CA SER A 193 25.00 20.11 13.96
C SER A 193 26.48 20.07 14.31
N TYR A 194 27.30 20.72 13.48
CA TYR A 194 28.75 20.80 13.60
C TYR A 194 29.25 22.23 13.91
N LYS A 195 28.34 23.16 14.25
CA LYS A 195 28.72 24.54 14.60
C LYS A 195 29.52 24.54 15.90
N ASN A 196 30.80 24.89 15.81
CA ASN A 196 31.75 24.99 16.93
C ASN A 196 31.91 23.70 17.76
N LYS A 197 31.57 22.53 17.20
CA LYS A 197 31.71 21.23 17.85
C LYS A 197 31.78 20.10 16.82
N VAL A 198 32.34 18.95 17.22
CA VAL A 198 32.25 17.72 16.44
C VAL A 198 30.81 17.18 16.55
N PRO A 199 30.10 16.92 15.44
CA PRO A 199 28.75 16.36 15.49
C PRO A 199 28.78 14.89 15.95
N TYR A 200 27.66 14.38 16.45
CA TYR A 200 27.56 12.95 16.75
C TYR A 200 27.63 12.13 15.46
N LEU A 201 26.88 12.56 14.44
CA LEU A 201 26.80 11.89 13.15
C LEU A 201 27.20 12.84 12.03
N ALA A 202 28.09 12.37 11.14
CA ALA A 202 28.50 13.08 9.95
C ALA A 202 28.22 12.23 8.69
N LEU A 203 27.66 12.84 7.65
CA LEU A 203 27.46 12.16 6.36
C LEU A 203 28.76 11.96 5.58
N ASN A 204 29.75 12.83 5.82
CA ASN A 204 31.01 12.91 5.10
C ASN A 204 32.06 13.61 6.00
N SER A 205 33.21 14.02 5.45
CA SER A 205 34.30 14.62 6.21
C SER A 205 34.07 16.06 6.70
N LEU A 206 33.03 16.76 6.22
CA LEU A 206 32.74 18.17 6.52
C LEU A 206 33.88 19.17 6.19
N THR A 207 34.89 18.75 5.42
CA THR A 207 36.07 19.56 5.08
C THR A 207 35.83 20.57 3.95
N THR A 208 34.84 20.33 3.10
CA THR A 208 34.51 21.21 1.96
C THR A 208 33.17 21.90 2.17
N GLN A 209 32.96 23.02 1.49
CA GLN A 209 31.66 23.72 1.51
C GLN A 209 30.53 22.82 0.99
N SER A 210 30.79 21.99 -0.02
CA SER A 210 29.81 21.03 -0.55
C SER A 210 29.42 19.98 0.50
N HIS A 211 30.41 19.45 1.23
CA HIS A 211 30.19 18.49 2.32
C HIS A 211 29.33 19.07 3.44
N GLN A 212 29.64 20.32 3.82
CA GLN A 212 28.89 21.08 4.82
C GLN A 212 27.46 21.38 4.36
N SER A 213 27.27 21.76 3.09
CA SER A 213 25.95 21.98 2.51
C SER A 213 25.12 20.70 2.45
N GLU A 214 25.70 19.54 2.13
CA GLU A 214 25.00 18.25 2.18
C GLU A 214 24.50 17.93 3.59
N GLN A 215 25.35 18.11 4.61
CA GLN A 215 25.00 17.91 6.01
C GLN A 215 23.82 18.82 6.42
N ASN A 216 23.89 20.12 6.12
CA ASN A 216 22.80 21.05 6.44
C ASN A 216 21.51 20.73 5.67
N GLY A 217 21.62 20.38 4.39
CA GLY A 217 20.48 20.00 3.57
C GLY A 217 19.77 18.76 4.10
N PHE A 218 20.54 17.75 4.52
CA PHE A 218 19.98 16.54 5.14
C PHE A 218 19.32 16.83 6.48
N MET A 219 19.90 17.71 7.30
CA MET A 219 19.25 18.17 8.54
C MET A 219 17.90 18.84 8.26
N HIS A 220 17.82 19.73 7.26
CA HIS A 220 16.56 20.36 6.88
C HIS A 220 15.52 19.36 6.38
N LEU A 221 15.94 18.37 5.59
CA LEU A 221 15.07 17.28 5.14
C LEU A 221 14.49 16.51 6.33
N LEU A 222 15.32 16.09 7.29
CA LEU A 222 14.88 15.37 8.48
C LEU A 222 13.87 16.19 9.30
N LYS A 223 14.16 17.48 9.52
CA LYS A 223 13.25 18.38 10.24
C LYS A 223 11.93 18.57 9.50
N GLY A 224 11.96 18.68 8.17
CA GLY A 224 10.78 18.74 7.33
C GLY A 224 9.93 17.48 7.48
N ILE A 225 10.52 16.29 7.34
CA ILE A 225 9.82 15.01 7.51
C ILE A 225 9.19 14.88 8.90
N PHE A 226 9.92 15.22 9.97
CA PHE A 226 9.37 15.18 11.32
C PHE A 226 8.25 16.22 11.53
N GLY A 227 8.42 17.44 11.01
CA GLY A 227 7.39 18.46 11.09
C GLY A 227 6.11 18.07 10.33
N THR A 228 6.26 17.52 9.14
CA THR A 228 5.15 17.17 8.24
C THR A 228 4.41 15.92 8.67
N PHE A 229 5.10 14.82 8.99
CA PHE A 229 4.42 13.52 9.15
C PHE A 229 4.25 13.08 10.60
N ARG A 230 5.09 13.57 11.51
CA ARG A 230 5.05 13.14 12.92
C ARG A 230 4.13 14.01 13.78
N ASN A 231 3.99 15.30 13.46
CA ASN A 231 3.26 16.26 14.31
C ASN A 231 1.78 16.47 13.92
N THR A 232 1.23 15.71 12.97
CA THR A 232 -0.15 15.94 12.49
C THR A 232 -1.24 15.56 13.49
N THR A 233 -1.01 14.55 14.33
CA THR A 233 -1.99 14.11 15.34
C THR A 233 -2.14 15.06 16.54
N ALA A 234 -1.24 16.03 16.69
CA ALA A 234 -1.32 17.02 17.78
C ALA A 234 -2.19 18.24 17.42
N HIS A 235 -2.44 18.48 16.13
CA HIS A 235 -3.07 19.72 15.65
C HIS A 235 -4.28 19.53 14.72
N ALA A 236 -4.54 18.32 14.20
CA ALA A 236 -5.74 18.02 13.41
C ALA A 236 -6.30 16.62 13.70
N PRO A 237 -7.65 16.42 13.64
CA PRO A 237 -8.26 15.10 13.78
C PRO A 237 -7.79 14.13 12.69
N LYS A 238 -7.61 12.83 13.02
CA LYS A 238 -7.29 11.75 12.06
C LYS A 238 -8.17 11.75 10.80
N ILE A 239 -9.41 12.23 10.92
CA ILE A 239 -10.42 12.27 9.84
C ILE A 239 -10.01 13.24 8.70
N THR A 240 -9.16 14.23 8.97
CA THR A 240 -8.86 15.31 8.01
C THR A 240 -7.63 15.04 7.14
N TRP A 241 -6.83 14.02 7.45
CA TRP A 241 -5.58 13.74 6.74
C TRP A 241 -5.62 12.39 6.02
N ASN A 242 -6.13 12.43 4.80
CA ASN A 242 -6.20 11.27 3.92
C ASN A 242 -4.87 11.13 3.16
N ILE A 243 -4.13 10.05 3.38
CA ILE A 243 -2.97 9.66 2.57
C ILE A 243 -3.45 8.62 1.56
N ASP A 244 -3.24 8.86 0.27
CA ASP A 244 -3.53 7.86 -0.77
C ASP A 244 -2.32 6.94 -1.02
N GLU A 245 -2.48 5.95 -1.91
CA GLU A 245 -1.42 4.96 -2.19
C GLU A 245 -0.17 5.62 -2.79
N GLN A 246 -0.35 6.62 -3.65
CA GLN A 246 0.75 7.28 -4.33
C GLN A 246 1.55 8.14 -3.35
N ASP A 247 0.86 8.89 -2.48
CA ASP A 247 1.47 9.61 -1.39
C ASP A 247 2.25 8.66 -0.48
N ALA A 248 1.66 7.53 -0.09
CA ALA A 248 2.30 6.53 0.75
C ALA A 248 3.59 5.99 0.10
N LEU A 249 3.53 5.65 -1.19
CA LEU A 249 4.68 5.18 -1.96
C LEU A 249 5.83 6.18 -1.94
N ASP A 250 5.54 7.45 -2.17
CA ASP A 250 6.56 8.49 -2.30
C ASP A 250 7.15 8.91 -0.96
N ILE A 251 6.31 8.96 0.09
CA ILE A 251 6.77 9.22 1.45
C ILE A 251 7.65 8.06 1.95
N LEU A 252 7.19 6.81 1.82
CA LEU A 252 7.97 5.63 2.23
C LEU A 252 9.27 5.50 1.40
N SER A 253 9.27 5.92 0.13
CA SER A 253 10.48 6.03 -0.70
C SER A 253 11.47 7.06 -0.16
N THR A 254 10.97 8.21 0.31
CA THR A 254 11.79 9.25 0.92
C THR A 254 12.37 8.79 2.26
N VAL A 255 11.56 8.19 3.13
CA VAL A 255 12.01 7.58 4.39
C VAL A 255 13.08 6.52 4.11
N SER A 256 12.89 5.69 3.08
CA SER A 256 13.88 4.71 2.65
C SER A 256 15.21 5.33 2.23
N LEU A 257 15.19 6.46 1.51
CA LEU A 257 16.42 7.18 1.15
C LEU A 257 17.15 7.67 2.40
N ILE A 258 16.40 8.19 3.37
CA ILE A 258 16.94 8.66 4.65
C ILE A 258 17.60 7.52 5.42
N HIS A 259 16.95 6.35 5.56
CA HIS A 259 17.55 5.19 6.20
C HIS A 259 18.88 4.80 5.55
N ARG A 260 18.94 4.74 4.20
CA ARG A 260 20.18 4.44 3.48
C ARG A 260 21.29 5.46 3.72
N LYS A 261 20.95 6.75 3.87
CA LYS A 261 21.91 7.80 4.23
C LYS A 261 22.39 7.59 5.68
N LEU A 262 21.48 7.29 6.61
CA LEU A 262 21.80 7.00 8.01
C LEU A 262 22.64 5.75 8.21
N ASP A 263 22.57 4.74 7.34
CA ASP A 263 23.44 3.56 7.46
C ASP A 263 24.90 3.89 7.15
N LYS A 264 25.12 4.90 6.30
CA LYS A 264 26.44 5.32 5.82
C LYS A 264 27.06 6.44 6.65
N VAL A 265 26.34 6.99 7.64
CA VAL A 265 26.90 8.03 8.52
C VAL A 265 28.06 7.50 9.34
N VAL A 266 28.99 8.40 9.61
CA VAL A 266 30.11 8.17 10.51
C VAL A 266 29.74 8.70 11.90
N GLU A 267 30.02 7.91 12.94
CA GLU A 267 29.86 8.31 14.35
C GLU A 267 31.03 9.20 14.79
N ALA A 268 31.11 10.40 14.20
CA ALA A 268 32.25 11.30 14.25
C ALA A 268 32.69 11.67 15.67
N LYS A 269 31.74 11.89 16.58
CA LYS A 269 32.06 12.19 17.99
C LYS A 269 32.77 11.04 18.68
N LYS A 270 32.32 9.79 18.49
CA LYS A 270 32.98 8.61 19.07
C LYS A 270 34.38 8.40 18.49
N MET A 271 34.55 8.65 17.18
CA MET A 271 35.89 8.61 16.57
C MET A 271 36.82 9.67 17.16
N TYR A 272 36.34 10.90 17.33
CA TYR A 272 37.12 11.97 17.94
C TYR A 272 37.48 11.69 19.41
N GLU A 273 36.59 11.04 20.14
CA GLU A 273 36.79 10.62 21.54
C GLU A 273 37.59 9.31 21.68
N GLY A 274 37.98 8.66 20.58
CA GLY A 274 38.75 7.40 20.59
C GLY A 274 37.96 6.17 21.04
N GLN A 275 36.64 6.14 20.81
CA GLN A 275 35.72 5.07 21.24
C GLN A 275 35.34 4.08 20.11
N ILE A 276 36.00 4.15 18.95
CA ILE A 276 35.80 3.26 17.79
C ILE A 276 37.16 2.72 17.35
#